data_AF-X0U571-F1
#
_entry.id   AF-X0U571-F1
#
_cell.length_a   1.000
_cell.length_b   1.000
_cell.length_c   1.000
_cell.angle_alpha   90.00
_cell.angle_beta   90.00
_cell.angle_gamma   90.00
#
_symmetry.space_group_name_H-M   'P 1'
#
loop_
_entity.id
_entity.type
_entity.pdbx_description
1 polymer ?
#
loop_
_entity_poly.entity_id
_entity_poly.type
_entity_poly.pdbx_seq_one_letter_code
_entity_poly.pdbx_strand_id
1 'polypeptide(L)'
;HYPHYHSSSIGPCGAVRKGDYKLLEWFDETILFPYGRFELYNLKQDIGEQNNLTKKMPRKTRELRELLTNWRNQVNAQMLTPNPNYNPKKARKSKKQ
;
A
#
# COMPACT_ATOMS: atom_id res chain seq x y z
N HIS A 1 -16.61 -16.18 -1.74
CA HIS A 1 -17.55 -15.13 -1.29
C HIS A 1 -17.58 -15.19 0.23
N TYR A 2 -17.06 -14.17 0.90
CA TYR A 2 -16.93 -14.08 2.36
C TYR A 2 -17.55 -12.74 2.80
N PRO A 3 -18.77 -12.73 3.36
CA PRO A 3 -19.48 -11.51 3.71
C PRO A 3 -19.18 -11.13 5.16
N HIS A 4 -18.01 -10.55 5.41
CA HIS A 4 -17.70 -9.95 6.72
C HIS A 4 -17.00 -8.60 6.56
N TYR A 5 -17.52 -7.59 7.26
CA TYR A 5 -16.84 -6.33 7.49
C TYR A 5 -15.60 -6.60 8.35
N HIS A 6 -14.42 -6.42 7.77
CA HIS A 6 -13.19 -6.33 8.55
C HIS A 6 -13.16 -4.93 9.17
N SER A 7 -13.23 -4.85 10.50
CA SER A 7 -13.07 -3.62 11.29
C SER A 7 -11.62 -3.13 11.26
N SER A 8 -11.06 -3.00 10.06
CA SER A 8 -9.62 -2.89 9.87
C SER A 8 -9.21 -1.45 9.80
N SER A 9 -8.50 -1.04 10.83
CA SER A 9 -7.64 0.13 10.92
C SER A 9 -6.51 0.16 9.87
N ILE A 10 -6.69 -0.52 8.73
CA ILE A 10 -5.78 -0.58 7.59
C ILE A 10 -6.35 0.40 6.58
N GLY A 11 -5.70 1.56 6.45
CA GLY A 11 -6.03 2.52 5.41
C GLY A 11 -5.91 1.88 4.02
N PRO A 12 -6.57 2.44 2.99
CA PRO A 12 -6.56 1.89 1.65
C PRO A 12 -5.14 1.60 1.16
N CYS A 13 -4.90 0.35 0.76
CA CYS A 13 -3.62 -0.12 0.27
C CYS A 13 -3.78 -0.96 -1.00
N GLY A 14 -2.78 -0.91 -1.88
CA GLY A 14 -2.64 -1.77 -3.05
C GLY A 14 -1.53 -2.78 -2.82
N ALA A 15 -1.70 -3.99 -3.35
CA ALA A 15 -0.69 -5.04 -3.27
C ALA A 15 -0.45 -5.63 -4.66
N VAL A 16 0.80 -5.93 -4.98
CA VAL A 16 1.14 -6.69 -6.19
C VAL A 16 2.23 -7.69 -5.89
N ARG A 17 2.11 -8.89 -6.49
CA ARG A 17 3.13 -9.94 -6.38
C ARG A 17 3.63 -10.31 -7.77
N LYS A 18 4.95 -10.40 -7.92
CA LYS A 18 5.61 -10.89 -9.13
C LYS A 18 6.78 -11.81 -8.74
N GLY A 19 6.62 -13.10 -9.00
CA GLY A 19 7.57 -14.13 -8.56
C GLY A 19 7.70 -14.17 -7.04
N ASP A 20 8.94 -14.09 -6.57
CA ASP A 20 9.29 -14.13 -5.14
C ASP A 20 8.99 -12.82 -4.40
N TYR A 21 8.68 -11.74 -5.10
CA TYR A 21 8.54 -10.41 -4.50
C TYR A 21 7.09 -9.95 -4.42
N LYS A 22 6.76 -9.30 -3.30
CA LYS A 22 5.49 -8.60 -3.07
C LYS A 22 5.76 -7.14 -2.73
N LEU A 23 5.01 -6.25 -3.35
CA LEU A 23 5.00 -4.82 -3.06
C LEU A 23 3.64 -4.44 -2.46
N LEU A 24 3.67 -3.63 -1.40
CA LEU A 24 2.53 -2.93 -0.82
C LEU A 24 2.69 -1.43 -1.05
N GLU A 25 1.61 -0.78 -1.49
CA GLU A 25 1.47 0.68 -1.64
C GLU A 25 0.38 1.16 -0.68
N TRP A 26 0.71 2.06 0.23
CA TRP A 26 -0.25 2.67 1.14
C TRP A 26 -0.82 3.93 0.50
N PHE A 27 -2.07 3.90 0.05
CA PHE A 27 -2.64 4.96 -0.80
C PHE A 27 -2.84 6.27 -0.04
N ASP A 28 -3.30 6.24 1.22
CA ASP A 28 -3.47 7.45 2.04
C ASP A 28 -2.16 8.23 2.12
N GLU A 29 -1.06 7.54 2.41
CA GLU A 29 0.26 8.16 2.51
C GLU A 29 0.84 8.51 1.14
N THR A 30 0.47 7.77 0.10
CA THR A 30 0.87 8.12 -1.28
C THR A 30 0.17 9.35 -1.81
N ILE A 31 -1.05 9.63 -1.33
CA ILE A 31 -1.77 10.87 -1.63
C ILE A 31 -1.24 12.04 -0.78
N LEU A 32 -0.86 11.80 0.47
CA LEU A 32 -0.41 12.84 1.40
C LEU A 32 1.08 13.20 1.27
N PHE A 33 1.94 12.29 0.80
CA PHE A 33 3.38 12.51 0.70
C PHE A 33 3.88 12.35 -0.75
N PRO A 34 4.72 13.27 -1.25
CA PRO A 34 5.19 13.26 -2.64
C PRO A 34 6.04 12.03 -3.00
N TYR A 35 6.65 11.38 -1.99
CA TYR A 35 7.50 10.20 -2.19
C TYR A 35 6.72 8.87 -2.12
N GLY A 36 5.47 8.90 -1.65
CA GLY A 36 4.67 7.73 -1.35
C GLY A 36 5.19 6.84 -0.23
N ARG A 37 4.40 5.85 0.17
CA ARG A 37 4.81 4.82 1.13
C ARG A 37 4.67 3.44 0.49
N PHE A 38 5.81 2.80 0.32
CA PHE A 38 5.95 1.50 -0.29
C PHE A 38 6.66 0.53 0.65
N GLU A 39 6.27 -0.74 0.61
CA GLU A 39 6.92 -1.82 1.34
C GLU A 39 7.14 -3.00 0.39
N LEU A 40 8.37 -3.49 0.30
CA LEU A 40 8.78 -4.55 -0.63
C LEU A 40 9.31 -5.72 0.19
N TYR A 41 8.77 -6.91 -0.05
CA TYR A 41 9.15 -8.14 0.65
C TYR A 41 9.55 -9.22 -0.33
N ASN A 42 10.51 -10.06 0.07
CA ASN A 42 10.85 -11.30 -0.64
C ASN A 42 10.17 -12.47 0.09
N LEU A 43 9.02 -12.90 -0.41
CA LEU A 43 8.20 -13.95 0.21
C LEU A 43 8.87 -15.33 0.20
N LYS A 44 9.88 -15.55 -0.65
CA LYS A 44 10.65 -16.80 -0.64
C LYS A 44 11.57 -16.90 0.57
N GLN A 45 12.12 -15.78 1.01
CA GLN A 45 13.07 -15.70 2.13
C GLN A 45 12.43 -15.18 3.42
N ASP A 46 11.32 -14.46 3.29
CA ASP A 46 10.64 -13.74 4.37
C ASP A 46 9.13 -13.79 4.16
N ILE A 47 8.56 -14.98 4.37
CA ILE A 47 7.12 -15.22 4.26
C ILE A 47 6.31 -14.42 5.30
N GLY A 48 6.95 -14.00 6.39
CA GLY A 48 6.35 -13.18 7.44
C GLY A 48 6.34 -11.68 7.14
N GLU A 49 6.87 -11.24 6.00
CA GLU A 49 6.88 -9.82 5.58
C GLU A 49 7.52 -8.88 6.63
N GLN A 50 8.63 -9.31 7.24
CA GLN A 50 9.26 -8.58 8.34
C GLN A 50 10.32 -7.58 7.85
N ASN A 51 10.91 -7.81 6.68
CA ASN A 51 12.06 -7.07 6.18
C ASN A 51 11.67 -6.23 4.96
N ASN A 52 11.44 -4.94 5.18
CA ASN A 52 11.20 -4.02 4.08
C ASN A 52 12.47 -3.79 3.25
N LEU A 53 12.45 -4.22 1.99
CA LEU A 53 13.56 -4.14 1.03
C LEU A 53 13.51 -2.92 0.12
N THR A 54 12.55 -2.01 0.28
CA THR A 54 12.36 -0.87 -0.64
C THR A 54 13.61 -0.02 -0.83
N LYS A 55 14.33 0.28 0.26
CA LYS A 55 15.60 1.04 0.24
C LYS A 55 16.76 0.24 -0.36
N LYS A 56 16.76 -1.08 -0.20
CA LYS A 56 17.82 -1.98 -0.68
C LYS A 56 17.64 -2.34 -2.16
N MET A 57 16.40 -2.35 -2.66
CA MET A 57 16.07 -2.77 -4.02
C MET A 57 15.16 -1.75 -4.74
N PRO A 58 15.59 -0.48 -4.89
CA PRO A 58 14.75 0.59 -5.45
C PRO A 58 14.30 0.29 -6.90
N ARG A 59 15.15 -0.38 -7.68
CA ARG A 59 14.79 -0.80 -9.05
C ARG A 59 13.64 -1.81 -9.07
N LYS A 60 13.63 -2.77 -8.13
CA LYS A 60 12.57 -3.78 -8.01
C LYS A 60 11.28 -3.16 -7.50
N THR A 61 11.39 -2.25 -6.53
CA THR A 61 10.26 -1.44 -6.04
C THR A 61 9.58 -0.69 -7.19
N ARG A 62 10.36 -0.02 -8.05
CA ARG A 62 9.82 0.70 -9.21
C ARG A 62 9.14 -0.22 -10.21
N GLU A 63 9.76 -1.36 -10.55
CA GLU A 63 9.17 -2.35 -11.46
C GLU A 63 7.79 -2.83 -10.99
N LEU A 64 7.67 -3.19 -9.71
CA LEU A 64 6.40 -3.66 -9.16
C LEU A 64 5.38 -2.51 -9.03
N ARG A 65 5.83 -1.29 -8.71
CA ARG A 65 4.96 -0.10 -8.66
C ARG A 65 4.35 0.20 -10.02
N GLU A 66 5.16 0.16 -11.08
CA GLU A 66 4.68 0.34 -12.46
C GLU A 66 3.66 -0.75 -12.82
N LEU A 67 3.92 -2.00 -12.43
CA LEU A 67 2.99 -3.10 -12.67
C LEU A 67 1.65 -2.91 -11.95
N LEU A 68 1.68 -2.49 -10.68
CA LEU A 68 0.47 -2.18 -9.90
C LEU A 68 -0.28 -0.98 -10.50
N THR A 69 0.42 0.04 -10.96
CA THR A 69 -0.18 1.23 -11.57
C THR A 69 -0.82 0.91 -12.92
N ASN A 70 -0.14 0.13 -13.76
CA ASN A 70 -0.68 -0.33 -15.03
C ASN A 70 -1.91 -1.20 -14.84
N TRP A 71 -1.87 -2.14 -13.89
CA TRP A 71 -3.03 -2.96 -13.56
C TRP A 71 -4.22 -2.10 -13.11
N ARG A 72 -4.01 -1.13 -12.22
CA ARG A 72 -5.06 -0.18 -11.78
C ARG A 72 -5.70 0.55 -12.96
N ASN A 73 -4.89 1.07 -13.87
CA ASN A 73 -5.37 1.77 -15.06
C ASN A 73 -6.18 0.84 -15.97
N GLN A 74 -5.74 -0.41 -16.13
CA GLN A 74 -6.42 -1.41 -16.96
C GLN A 74 -7.81 -1.79 -16.43
N VAL A 75 -7.94 -1.94 -15.11
CA VAL A 75 -9.23 -2.29 -14.49
C VAL A 75 -10.11 -1.07 -14.21
N ASN A 76 -9.67 0.13 -14.65
CA ASN A 76 -10.31 1.41 -14.35
C ASN A 76 -10.63 1.57 -12.86
N ALA A 77 -9.68 1.19 -12.00
CA ALA A 77 -9.85 1.26 -10.55
C ALA A 77 -10.07 2.73 -10.12
N GLN A 78 -11.17 3.00 -9.44
CA GLN A 78 -11.41 4.32 -8.84
C GLN A 78 -10.31 4.63 -7.83
N MET A 79 -9.53 5.67 -8.13
CA MET A 79 -8.56 6.22 -7.19
C MET A 79 -9.30 7.01 -6.10
N LEU A 80 -8.77 6.96 -4.88
CA LEU A 80 -9.30 7.74 -3.77
C LEU A 80 -9.04 9.23 -4.02
N THR A 81 -10.08 10.04 -3.92
CA THR A 81 -9.95 11.49 -3.88
C THR A 81 -9.71 11.93 -2.44
N PRO A 82 -8.74 12.82 -2.16
CA PRO A 82 -8.58 13.40 -0.83
C PRO A 82 -9.90 14.00 -0.35
N ASN A 83 -10.33 13.65 0.85
CA ASN A 83 -11.48 14.32 1.46
C ASN A 83 -11.07 15.76 1.82
N PRO A 84 -11.70 16.81 1.27
CA PRO A 84 -11.32 18.20 1.55
C PRO A 84 -11.51 18.60 3.02
N ASN A 85 -12.32 17.86 3.79
CA ASN A 85 -12.50 18.06 5.23
C ASN A 85 -11.56 17.17 6.08
N TYR A 86 -10.57 16.52 5.46
CA TYR A 86 -9.63 15.66 6.17
C TYR A 86 -8.76 16.48 7.12
N ASN A 87 -8.99 16.30 8.42
CA ASN A 87 -8.18 16.93 9.47
C ASN A 87 -7.17 15.90 10.02
N PRO A 88 -5.87 16.00 9.66
CA PRO A 88 -4.85 15.04 10.10
C PRO A 88 -4.67 15.01 11.63
N LYS A 89 -5.11 16.05 12.35
CA LYS A 89 -5.07 16.09 13.83
C LYS A 89 -6.19 15.25 14.48
N LYS A 90 -7.29 14.93 13.76
CA LYS A 90 -8.37 14.05 14.26
C LYS A 90 -8.11 12.57 13.98
N ALA A 91 -7.45 12.23 12.87
CA ALA A 91 -7.15 10.84 12.49
C ALA A 91 -6.23 10.12 13.50
N ARG A 92 -5.39 10.85 14.23
CA ARG A 92 -4.47 10.29 15.24
C ARG A 92 -5.11 9.93 16.59
N LYS A 93 -6.43 10.08 16.76
CA LYS A 93 -7.17 9.88 18.02
C LYS A 93 -7.97 8.57 18.13
N SER A 94 -7.72 7.56 17.29
CA SER A 94 -8.23 6.19 17.51
C SER A 94 -7.15 5.21 17.99
N LYS A 95 -6.05 5.72 18.57
CA LYS A 95 -5.19 4.93 19.47
C LYS A 95 -5.47 5.37 20.90
N LYS A 96 -6.32 4.62 21.61
CA LYS A 96 -6.22 4.47 23.06
C LYS A 96 -6.96 3.21 23.51
N GLN A 97 -6.12 2.22 23.83
CA GLN A 97 -6.15 1.35 25.02
C GLN A 97 -7.38 0.49 25.27
#